data_AF-A0A7L5A5Q8-F1
#
_entry.id   AF-A0A7L5A5Q8-F1
#
_cell.length_a   1.000
_cell.length_b   1.000
_cell.length_c   1.000
_cell.angle_alpha   90.00
_cell.angle_beta   90.00
_cell.angle_gamma   90.00
#
_symmetry.space_group_name_H-M   'P 1'
#
loop_
_entity.id
_entity.type
_entity.pdbx_description
1 polymer ?
#
loop_
_entity_poly.entity_id
_entity_poly.type
_entity_poly.pdbx_seq_one_letter_code
_entity_poly.pdbx_strand_id
1 'polypeptide(L)'
;MPDDSQRRSAPDPLDRAPLAYENSEFLDSPDGRLFRIMAEYQEPLVRFRRERIEDTVVFFGSARFRALDEASHALELLENTGSSAPAPEQEQPARMDEIASGEATVLQLSLATAAVEMAQYYEDARTLAGMVARWAQSLPGRRHRFVVTSGGGPGIMEAANRGAYEAGCKTIGLNIKLPFEQMPNPYITPELNFEFHYFFMRKYWFAYLAKALVVFPGGFGTLDEMFELITLAQTRKLAKRITVIIYGSSYWKSVINLDLLAAKGAIAVKDLELVQFADTPEQAFAMLKAGLSEHLIGKPAAEPVPEEPAPSAQEILGPDIARTLP
;
A
#
# COMPACT_ATOMS: atom_id res chain seq x y z
N MET A 1 -67.19 22.51 -30.80
CA MET A 1 -66.71 22.56 -29.41
C MET A 1 -65.89 21.29 -29.19
N PRO A 2 -64.57 21.36 -28.95
CA PRO A 2 -63.80 20.17 -28.64
C PRO A 2 -64.30 19.57 -27.34
N ASP A 3 -64.38 18.25 -27.30
CA ASP A 3 -64.85 17.43 -26.18
C ASP A 3 -63.95 17.64 -24.94
N ASP A 4 -64.51 18.25 -23.89
CA ASP A 4 -63.80 18.59 -22.63
C ASP A 4 -63.57 17.33 -21.74
N SER A 5 -63.94 16.14 -22.24
CA SER A 5 -63.84 14.83 -21.55
C SER A 5 -62.42 14.25 -21.44
N GLN A 6 -61.41 14.91 -22.02
CA GLN A 6 -60.01 14.46 -21.99
C GLN A 6 -59.06 15.37 -21.19
N ARG A 7 -59.55 16.15 -20.21
CA ARG A 7 -58.65 16.84 -19.29
C ARG A 7 -57.96 15.83 -18.38
N ARG A 8 -56.66 15.62 -18.58
CA ARG A 8 -55.81 14.87 -17.65
C ARG A 8 -55.99 15.47 -16.24
N SER A 9 -56.25 14.60 -15.26
CA SER A 9 -56.26 14.99 -13.85
C SER A 9 -54.91 15.63 -13.50
N ALA A 10 -54.92 16.56 -12.54
CA ALA A 10 -53.67 17.13 -12.04
C ALA A 10 -52.77 15.99 -11.53
N PRO A 11 -51.47 15.98 -11.87
CA PRO A 11 -50.55 14.96 -11.40
C PRO A 11 -50.37 15.08 -9.89
N ASP A 12 -50.02 13.97 -9.25
CA ASP A 12 -49.66 13.94 -7.83
C ASP A 12 -48.44 14.84 -7.55
N PRO A 13 -48.35 15.42 -6.34
CA PRO A 13 -47.17 16.18 -5.93
C PRO A 13 -45.90 15.30 -5.99
N LEU A 14 -44.82 15.87 -6.51
CA LEU A 14 -43.52 15.19 -6.57
C LEU A 14 -42.81 15.23 -5.22
N ASP A 15 -42.12 14.14 -4.89
CA ASP A 15 -41.10 14.14 -3.84
C ASP A 15 -39.93 15.07 -4.23
N ARG A 16 -39.23 15.60 -3.21
CA ARG A 16 -38.01 16.38 -3.46
C ARG A 16 -36.96 15.47 -4.07
N ALA A 17 -36.39 15.91 -5.19
CA ALA A 17 -35.22 15.25 -5.75
C ALA A 17 -34.03 15.35 -4.78
N PRO A 18 -33.19 14.31 -4.66
CA PRO A 18 -31.99 14.37 -3.85
C PRO A 18 -31.02 15.42 -4.41
N LEU A 19 -30.20 16.01 -3.54
CA LEU A 19 -29.09 16.85 -3.96
C LEU A 19 -28.12 16.00 -4.81
N ALA A 20 -27.54 16.57 -5.87
CA ALA A 20 -26.73 15.80 -6.81
C ALA A 20 -25.54 15.10 -6.16
N TYR A 21 -24.94 15.70 -5.12
CA TYR A 21 -23.83 15.13 -4.36
C TYR A 21 -24.26 14.12 -3.28
N GLU A 22 -25.57 13.94 -3.07
CA GLU A 22 -26.17 12.92 -2.19
C GLU A 22 -26.89 11.82 -3.02
N ASN A 23 -27.03 12.02 -4.33
CA ASN A 23 -27.68 11.08 -5.23
C ASN A 23 -26.71 9.93 -5.59
N SER A 24 -26.84 8.79 -4.89
CA SER A 24 -26.02 7.61 -5.13
C SER A 24 -26.23 7.02 -6.53
N GLU A 25 -27.44 7.05 -7.09
CA GLU A 25 -27.69 6.55 -8.45
C GLU A 25 -26.85 7.32 -9.47
N PHE A 26 -26.79 8.65 -9.35
CA PHE A 26 -25.92 9.49 -10.18
C PHE A 26 -24.44 9.23 -9.90
N LEU A 27 -24.00 9.27 -8.64
CA LEU A 27 -22.59 9.10 -8.28
C LEU A 27 -22.05 7.73 -8.67
N ASP A 28 -22.88 6.69 -8.59
CA ASP A 28 -22.49 5.33 -8.92
C ASP A 28 -22.53 5.03 -10.43
N SER A 29 -23.32 5.79 -11.19
CA SER A 29 -23.42 5.70 -12.65
C SER A 29 -22.10 6.00 -13.39
N PRO A 30 -22.00 5.64 -14.69
CA PRO A 30 -20.89 6.06 -15.54
C PRO A 30 -20.64 7.58 -15.55
N ASP A 31 -21.70 8.39 -15.46
CA ASP A 31 -21.60 9.86 -15.47
C ASP A 31 -21.00 10.41 -14.15
N GLY A 32 -21.23 9.71 -13.04
CA GLY A 32 -20.62 10.03 -11.73
C GLY A 32 -19.13 9.68 -11.61
N ARG A 33 -18.57 8.93 -12.57
CA ARG A 33 -17.18 8.43 -12.52
C ARG A 33 -16.14 9.53 -12.34
N LEU A 34 -16.28 10.65 -13.06
CA LEU A 34 -15.31 11.75 -12.97
C LEU A 34 -15.23 12.31 -11.54
N PHE A 35 -16.36 12.45 -10.86
CA PHE A 35 -16.43 12.98 -9.49
C PHE A 35 -15.77 12.03 -8.49
N ARG A 36 -15.97 10.71 -8.62
CA ARG A 36 -15.29 9.71 -7.79
C ARG A 36 -13.76 9.74 -7.97
N ILE A 37 -13.30 9.89 -9.22
CA ILE A 37 -11.87 10.05 -9.51
C ILE A 37 -11.33 11.34 -8.86
N MET A 38 -12.05 12.46 -8.97
CA MET A 38 -11.65 13.71 -8.32
C MET A 38 -11.64 13.60 -6.79
N ALA A 39 -12.56 12.82 -6.21
CA ALA A 39 -12.59 12.57 -4.77
C ALA A 39 -11.36 11.77 -4.32
N GLU A 40 -11.02 10.67 -5.00
CA GLU A 40 -9.80 9.89 -4.71
C GLU A 40 -8.49 10.65 -5.01
N TYR A 41 -8.56 11.76 -5.74
CA TYR A 41 -7.45 12.70 -5.88
C TYR A 41 -7.43 13.74 -4.74
N GLN A 42 -8.54 14.39 -4.43
CA GLN A 42 -8.53 15.50 -3.47
C GLN A 42 -8.45 15.02 -2.02
N GLU A 43 -9.18 13.97 -1.64
CA GLU A 43 -9.25 13.52 -0.24
C GLU A 43 -7.88 13.13 0.34
N PRO A 44 -7.04 12.33 -0.37
CA PRO A 44 -5.73 11.99 0.15
C PRO A 44 -4.82 13.20 0.29
N LEU A 45 -4.88 14.14 -0.66
CA LEU A 45 -4.12 15.39 -0.61
C LEU A 45 -4.46 16.22 0.64
N VAL A 46 -5.75 16.31 1.00
CA VAL A 46 -6.18 17.03 2.21
C VAL A 46 -5.64 16.34 3.46
N ARG A 47 -5.76 15.01 3.56
CA ARG A 47 -5.26 14.26 4.73
C ARG A 47 -3.75 14.32 4.86
N PHE A 48 -2.99 14.19 3.77
CA PHE A 48 -1.54 14.37 3.82
C PHE A 48 -1.13 15.75 4.32
N ARG A 49 -1.83 16.81 3.89
CA ARG A 49 -1.57 18.18 4.39
C ARG A 49 -1.91 18.31 5.88
N ARG A 50 -3.07 17.81 6.30
CA ARG A 50 -3.50 17.83 7.72
C ARG A 50 -2.51 17.09 8.62
N GLU A 51 -2.08 15.91 8.18
CA GLU A 51 -1.14 15.06 8.89
C GLU A 51 0.33 15.47 8.72
N ARG A 52 0.58 16.57 7.98
CA ARG A 52 1.91 17.16 7.72
C ARG A 52 2.90 16.18 7.05
N ILE A 53 2.41 15.33 6.16
CA ILE A 53 3.23 14.40 5.38
C ILE A 53 3.89 15.17 4.22
N GLU A 54 5.22 15.12 4.15
CA GLU A 54 5.97 15.79 3.08
C GLU A 54 6.45 14.84 1.98
N ASP A 55 7.02 13.71 2.40
CA ASP A 55 7.54 12.70 1.50
C ASP A 55 7.51 11.31 2.14
N THR A 56 7.57 10.27 1.30
CA THR A 56 7.38 8.88 1.70
C THR A 56 8.52 7.99 1.22
N VAL A 57 8.69 6.86 1.93
CA VAL A 57 9.45 5.70 1.45
C VAL A 57 8.46 4.57 1.28
N VAL A 58 8.32 4.11 0.03
CA VAL A 58 7.32 3.10 -0.33
C VAL A 58 7.93 1.72 -0.23
N PHE A 59 7.22 0.81 0.45
CA PHE A 59 7.59 -0.59 0.60
C PHE A 59 6.58 -1.47 -0.14
N PHE A 60 7.09 -2.29 -1.07
CA PHE A 60 6.31 -3.31 -1.78
C PHE A 60 6.89 -4.70 -1.54
N GLY A 61 6.01 -5.69 -1.65
CA GLY A 61 6.35 -7.10 -1.59
C GLY A 61 5.11 -7.97 -1.49
N SER A 62 5.33 -9.26 -1.25
CA SER A 62 4.25 -10.24 -1.15
C SER A 62 3.25 -9.91 -0.05
N ALA A 63 1.96 -9.97 -0.38
CA ALA A 63 0.87 -9.99 0.60
C ALA A 63 0.71 -11.35 1.30
N ARG A 64 1.48 -12.36 0.89
CA ARG A 64 1.32 -13.75 1.33
C ARG A 64 2.41 -14.22 2.30
N PHE A 65 3.52 -13.50 2.41
CA PHE A 65 4.57 -13.88 3.36
C PHE A 65 4.11 -13.53 4.76
N ARG A 66 4.40 -14.41 5.72
CA ARG A 66 3.95 -14.25 7.11
C ARG A 66 5.16 -14.02 8.01
N ALA A 67 4.88 -13.56 9.24
CA ALA A 67 5.91 -13.49 10.26
C ALA A 67 6.47 -14.90 10.56
N LEU A 68 7.70 -14.97 11.06
CA LEU A 68 8.40 -16.24 11.24
C LEU A 68 7.68 -17.18 12.21
N ASP A 69 7.14 -16.65 13.30
CA ASP A 69 6.36 -17.40 14.29
C ASP A 69 5.10 -18.01 13.66
N GLU A 70 4.35 -17.25 12.87
CA GLU A 70 3.17 -17.74 12.15
C GLU A 70 3.52 -18.82 11.12
N ALA A 71 4.57 -18.60 10.32
CA ALA A 71 5.00 -19.53 9.29
C ALA A 71 5.55 -20.84 9.88
N SER A 72 6.37 -20.75 10.94
CA SER A 72 6.92 -21.90 11.65
C SER A 72 5.83 -22.70 12.35
N HIS A 73 4.86 -22.04 12.99
CA HIS A 73 3.72 -22.71 13.61
C HIS A 73 2.87 -23.47 12.58
N ALA A 74 2.62 -22.86 11.41
CA ALA A 74 1.88 -23.54 10.34
C ALA A 74 2.62 -24.76 9.79
N LEU A 75 3.96 -24.70 9.67
CA LEU A 75 4.77 -25.86 9.27
C LEU A 75 4.79 -26.93 10.37
N GLU A 76 4.95 -26.54 11.63
CA GLU A 76 4.97 -27.45 12.78
C GLU A 76 3.65 -28.22 12.91
N LEU A 77 2.50 -27.56 12.71
CA LEU A 77 1.19 -28.21 12.66
C LEU A 77 1.08 -29.26 11.55
N LEU A 78 1.73 -29.03 10.40
CA LEU A 78 1.76 -29.98 9.28
C LEU A 78 2.74 -31.14 9.51
N GLU A 79 3.83 -30.90 10.24
CA GLU A 79 4.87 -31.90 10.54
C GLU A 79 4.51 -32.80 11.75
N ASN A 80 3.86 -32.26 12.78
CA ASN A 80 3.54 -32.96 14.04
C ASN A 80 2.24 -33.78 13.97
N THR A 81 2.20 -34.81 13.12
CA THR A 81 1.08 -35.78 13.01
C THR A 81 1.08 -36.89 14.09
N GLY A 82 1.97 -36.82 15.10
CA GLY A 82 2.33 -37.95 15.97
C GLY A 82 2.07 -37.82 17.48
N SER A 83 1.20 -36.91 17.95
CA SER A 83 0.88 -36.79 19.39
C SER A 83 -0.02 -37.94 19.89
N SER A 84 0.29 -38.51 21.06
CA SER A 84 -0.42 -39.65 21.67
C SER A 84 -1.59 -39.24 22.58
N ALA A 85 -1.87 -37.94 22.72
CA ALA A 85 -3.11 -37.41 23.27
C ALA A 85 -3.81 -36.59 22.18
N PRO A 86 -5.08 -36.88 21.83
CA PRO A 86 -5.78 -36.15 20.80
C PRO A 86 -5.98 -34.70 21.25
N ALA A 87 -5.54 -33.74 20.43
CA ALA A 87 -5.94 -32.34 20.55
C ALA A 87 -7.48 -32.23 20.37
N PRO A 88 -8.13 -31.14 20.79
CA PRO A 88 -9.54 -30.88 20.43
C PRO A 88 -9.75 -31.03 18.92
N GLU A 89 -10.92 -31.49 18.46
CA GLU A 89 -11.20 -31.74 17.01
C GLU A 89 -10.88 -30.55 16.09
N GLN A 90 -10.85 -29.34 16.63
CA GLN A 90 -10.55 -28.09 15.91
C GLN A 90 -9.04 -27.85 15.71
N GLU A 91 -8.20 -28.62 16.40
CA GLU A 91 -6.73 -28.47 16.50
C GLU A 91 -5.98 -29.77 16.15
N GLN A 92 -6.67 -30.82 15.69
CA GLN A 92 -6.03 -32.07 15.27
C GLN A 92 -5.48 -31.93 13.84
N PRO A 93 -4.20 -32.26 13.58
CA PRO A 93 -3.70 -32.41 12.23
C PRO A 93 -4.20 -33.71 11.58
N ALA A 94 -4.12 -33.78 10.26
CA ALA A 94 -4.66 -34.87 9.46
C ALA A 94 -3.99 -36.22 9.77
N ARG A 95 -4.78 -37.30 9.82
CA ARG A 95 -4.32 -38.68 10.09
C ARG A 95 -3.62 -39.31 8.87
N MET A 96 -2.81 -40.36 9.07
CA MET A 96 -2.05 -41.03 8.00
C MET A 96 -2.93 -41.61 6.87
N ASP A 97 -4.19 -41.94 7.15
CA ASP A 97 -5.21 -42.33 6.17
C ASP A 97 -5.75 -41.14 5.35
N GLU A 98 -5.71 -39.92 5.89
CA GLU A 98 -6.05 -38.67 5.20
C GLU A 98 -4.92 -38.20 4.25
N ILE A 99 -3.67 -38.52 4.58
CA ILE A 99 -2.50 -38.35 3.68
C ILE A 99 -2.57 -39.34 2.51
N ALA A 100 -2.98 -40.59 2.76
CA ALA A 100 -3.14 -41.61 1.73
C ALA A 100 -4.33 -41.34 0.79
N SER A 101 -5.35 -40.62 1.26
CA SER A 101 -6.49 -40.15 0.46
C SER A 101 -6.27 -38.80 -0.23
N GLY A 102 -5.18 -38.08 0.10
CA GLY A 102 -4.67 -36.96 -0.68
C GLY A 102 -5.10 -35.56 -0.21
N GLU A 103 -5.44 -35.36 1.06
CA GLU A 103 -5.90 -34.06 1.56
C GLU A 103 -4.77 -33.10 1.97
N ALA A 104 -3.54 -33.60 2.19
CA ALA A 104 -2.34 -32.76 2.24
C ALA A 104 -1.36 -33.12 1.11
N THR A 105 -1.48 -32.42 -0.01
CA THR A 105 -0.64 -32.65 -1.19
C THR A 105 0.83 -32.29 -0.92
N VAL A 106 1.79 -32.97 -1.56
CA VAL A 106 3.24 -32.61 -1.55
C VAL A 106 3.48 -31.12 -1.81
N LEU A 107 2.58 -30.52 -2.59
CA LEU A 107 2.55 -29.08 -2.86
C LEU A 107 2.34 -28.24 -1.60
N GLN A 108 1.45 -28.63 -0.69
CA GLN A 108 1.20 -27.90 0.57
C GLN A 108 2.41 -27.91 1.49
N LEU A 109 3.07 -29.06 1.66
CA LEU A 109 4.30 -29.15 2.47
C LEU A 109 5.41 -28.29 1.86
N SER A 110 5.62 -28.38 0.54
CA SER A 110 6.57 -27.55 -0.19
C SER A 110 6.29 -26.05 -0.01
N LEU A 111 5.03 -25.64 -0.08
CA LEU A 111 4.63 -24.25 0.14
C LEU A 111 4.82 -23.79 1.59
N ALA A 112 4.59 -24.67 2.58
CA ALA A 112 4.82 -24.36 3.99
C ALA A 112 6.31 -24.19 4.29
N THR A 113 7.17 -25.08 3.76
CA THR A 113 8.63 -24.93 3.84
C THR A 113 9.09 -23.62 3.19
N ALA A 114 8.58 -23.32 1.99
CA ALA A 114 8.86 -22.07 1.30
C ALA A 114 8.35 -20.85 2.11
N ALA A 115 7.23 -20.96 2.83
CA ALA A 115 6.71 -19.88 3.65
C ALA A 115 7.65 -19.54 4.81
N VAL A 116 8.28 -20.54 5.45
CA VAL A 116 9.31 -20.31 6.48
C VAL A 116 10.55 -19.63 5.89
N GLU A 117 11.00 -20.07 4.71
CA GLU A 117 12.11 -19.41 4.01
C GLU A 117 11.78 -17.93 3.71
N MET A 118 10.57 -17.67 3.19
CA MET A 118 10.13 -16.33 2.85
C MET A 118 9.83 -15.45 4.06
N ALA A 119 9.59 -16.03 5.24
CA ALA A 119 9.33 -15.27 6.47
C ALA A 119 10.54 -14.42 6.90
N GLN A 120 11.76 -14.79 6.51
CA GLN A 120 12.93 -13.93 6.70
C GLN A 120 12.74 -12.55 6.06
N TYR A 121 12.13 -12.49 4.87
CA TYR A 121 11.85 -11.21 4.21
C TYR A 121 10.82 -10.36 4.97
N TYR A 122 9.91 -10.97 5.72
CA TYR A 122 9.00 -10.24 6.60
C TYR A 122 9.79 -9.55 7.72
N GLU A 123 10.64 -10.29 8.44
CA GLU A 123 11.44 -9.71 9.53
C GLU A 123 12.44 -8.66 9.04
N ASP A 124 13.03 -8.88 7.86
CA ASP A 124 13.92 -7.91 7.23
C ASP A 124 13.18 -6.62 6.84
N ALA A 125 11.97 -6.73 6.27
CA ALA A 125 11.14 -5.57 5.94
C ALA A 125 10.74 -4.78 7.17
N ARG A 126 10.35 -5.45 8.25
CA ARG A 126 10.06 -4.83 9.55
C ARG A 126 11.28 -4.12 10.12
N THR A 127 12.44 -4.78 10.11
CA THR A 127 13.70 -4.23 10.62
C THR A 127 14.10 -2.98 9.83
N LEU A 128 14.13 -3.09 8.50
CA LEU A 128 14.50 -1.99 7.60
C LEU A 128 13.55 -0.79 7.76
N ALA A 129 12.24 -1.02 7.77
CA ALA A 129 11.26 0.04 7.95
C ALA A 129 11.42 0.74 9.30
N GLY A 130 11.69 -0.01 10.38
CA GLY A 130 12.00 0.57 11.69
C GLY A 130 13.27 1.42 11.69
N MET A 131 14.34 1.00 10.99
CA MET A 131 15.56 1.80 10.85
C MET A 131 15.31 3.11 10.09
N VAL A 132 14.58 3.04 8.97
CA VAL A 132 14.17 4.21 8.18
C VAL A 132 13.33 5.17 9.03
N ALA A 133 12.33 4.67 9.74
CA ALA A 133 11.44 5.46 10.57
C ALA A 133 12.19 6.18 11.71
N ARG A 134 13.03 5.48 12.47
CA ARG A 134 13.84 6.07 13.54
C ARG A 134 14.77 7.17 13.01
N TRP A 135 15.41 6.93 11.87
CA TRP A 135 16.25 7.94 11.25
C TRP A 135 15.45 9.14 10.77
N ALA A 136 14.32 8.92 10.10
CA ALA A 136 13.45 9.99 9.63
C ALA A 136 12.92 10.86 10.77
N GLN A 137 12.57 10.26 11.91
CA GLN A 137 12.14 10.98 13.12
C GLN A 137 13.24 11.88 13.71
N SER A 138 14.52 11.53 13.51
CA SER A 138 15.66 12.36 13.96
C SER A 138 15.90 13.61 13.10
N LEU A 139 15.24 13.72 11.94
CA LEU A 139 15.44 14.85 11.04
C LEU A 139 14.72 16.10 11.56
N PRO A 140 15.34 17.30 11.45
CA PRO A 140 14.71 18.53 11.87
C PRO A 140 13.57 18.94 10.93
N GLY A 141 12.50 19.50 11.49
CA GLY A 141 11.37 20.01 10.72
C GLY A 141 10.04 19.77 11.43
N ARG A 142 9.00 20.50 10.99
CA ARG A 142 7.62 20.32 11.51
C ARG A 142 6.81 19.31 10.69
N ARG A 143 7.29 18.92 9.51
CA ARG A 143 6.65 17.95 8.62
C ARG A 143 7.29 16.58 8.78
N HIS A 144 6.48 15.53 8.69
CA HIS A 144 6.98 14.17 8.68
C HIS A 144 7.57 13.85 7.31
N ARG A 145 8.85 13.50 7.31
CA ARG A 145 9.61 13.12 6.12
C ARG A 145 9.82 11.63 6.09
N PHE A 146 9.98 11.09 4.88
CA PHE A 146 10.29 9.68 4.62
C PHE A 146 9.35 8.71 5.34
N VAL A 147 8.07 9.06 5.40
CA VAL A 147 7.05 8.28 6.10
C VAL A 147 6.87 6.94 5.40
N VAL A 148 6.95 5.86 6.16
CA VAL A 148 6.81 4.50 5.62
C VAL A 148 5.40 4.32 5.09
N THR A 149 5.31 3.96 3.81
CA THR A 149 4.07 3.82 3.06
C THR A 149 4.03 2.44 2.41
N SER A 150 2.89 1.76 2.51
CA SER A 150 2.68 0.46 1.88
C SER A 150 1.28 0.39 1.24
N GLY A 151 0.97 -0.74 0.61
CA GLY A 151 -0.39 -1.03 0.15
C GLY A 151 -1.38 -1.41 1.26
N GLY A 152 -0.95 -1.43 2.51
CA GLY A 152 -1.79 -1.58 3.70
C GLY A 152 -2.40 -2.97 3.92
N GLY A 153 -2.07 -3.96 3.09
CA GLY A 153 -2.45 -5.35 3.30
C GLY A 153 -1.51 -6.11 4.26
N PRO A 154 -1.69 -7.43 4.40
CA PRO A 154 -0.81 -8.31 5.17
C PRO A 154 0.57 -8.50 4.49
N GLY A 155 1.43 -9.27 5.16
CA GLY A 155 2.74 -9.68 4.67
C GLY A 155 3.77 -8.56 4.67
N ILE A 156 4.55 -8.40 3.61
CA ILE A 156 5.62 -7.38 3.58
C ILE A 156 5.07 -5.97 3.83
N MET A 157 3.87 -5.68 3.33
CA MET A 157 3.21 -4.39 3.56
C MET A 157 2.96 -4.14 5.04
N GLU A 158 2.44 -5.16 5.74
CA GLU A 158 2.26 -5.13 7.18
C GLU A 158 3.59 -5.05 7.91
N ALA A 159 4.59 -5.85 7.55
CA ALA A 159 5.91 -5.82 8.17
C ALA A 159 6.50 -4.41 8.15
N ALA A 160 6.42 -3.74 6.99
CA ALA A 160 6.89 -2.37 6.85
C ALA A 160 6.11 -1.39 7.75
N ASN A 161 4.77 -1.45 7.75
CA ASN A 161 3.97 -0.61 8.64
C ASN A 161 4.26 -0.91 10.11
N ARG A 162 4.34 -2.18 10.51
CA ARG A 162 4.66 -2.64 11.86
C ARG A 162 6.01 -2.11 12.34
N GLY A 163 7.06 -2.24 11.52
CA GLY A 163 8.40 -1.78 11.88
C GLY A 163 8.46 -0.27 12.16
N ALA A 164 7.74 0.52 11.35
CA ALA A 164 7.64 1.97 11.54
C ALA A 164 6.73 2.35 12.71
N TYR A 165 5.64 1.63 12.92
CA TYR A 165 4.73 1.80 14.06
C TYR A 165 5.45 1.54 15.39
N GLU A 166 6.21 0.45 15.48
CA GLU A 166 7.02 0.09 16.66
C GLU A 166 8.13 1.11 16.93
N ALA A 167 8.56 1.87 15.92
CA ALA A 167 9.45 3.02 16.08
C ALA A 167 8.73 4.31 16.54
N GLY A 168 7.43 4.25 16.84
CA GLY A 168 6.63 5.40 17.27
C GLY A 168 6.38 6.43 16.17
N CYS A 169 6.45 6.02 14.90
CA CYS A 169 6.27 6.90 13.75
C CYS A 169 4.91 6.69 13.09
N LYS A 170 4.42 7.72 12.38
CA LYS A 170 3.26 7.59 11.50
C LYS A 170 3.55 6.62 10.35
N THR A 171 2.51 5.97 9.87
CA THR A 171 2.55 4.95 8.81
C THR A 171 1.35 5.12 7.89
N ILE A 172 1.55 4.93 6.59
CA ILE A 172 0.51 5.11 5.57
C ILE A 172 0.14 3.75 4.98
N GLY A 173 -1.16 3.51 4.84
CA GLY A 173 -1.73 2.38 4.11
C GLY A 173 -2.57 2.89 2.95
N LEU A 174 -2.15 2.59 1.72
CA LEU A 174 -2.92 2.86 0.51
C LEU A 174 -3.59 1.57 0.09
N ASN A 175 -4.73 1.20 0.67
CA ASN A 175 -5.47 -0.02 0.35
C ASN A 175 -6.26 0.12 -0.95
N ILE A 176 -6.67 -1.01 -1.54
CA ILE A 176 -7.54 -1.06 -2.71
C ILE A 176 -8.73 -1.97 -2.41
N LYS A 177 -9.93 -1.55 -2.80
CA LYS A 177 -11.12 -2.38 -2.72
C LYS A 177 -11.02 -3.54 -3.71
N LEU A 178 -11.01 -4.76 -3.17
CA LEU A 178 -10.94 -6.00 -3.95
C LEU A 178 -12.24 -6.79 -3.84
N PRO A 179 -12.53 -7.71 -4.79
CA PRO A 179 -13.71 -8.59 -4.72
C PRO A 179 -13.71 -9.54 -3.51
N PHE A 180 -12.53 -9.81 -2.96
CA PHE A 180 -12.31 -10.58 -1.74
C PHE A 180 -11.69 -9.66 -0.69
N GLU A 181 -12.15 -9.80 0.56
CA GLU A 181 -11.87 -8.86 1.64
C GLU A 181 -10.39 -8.91 2.05
N GLN A 182 -9.64 -7.85 1.73
CA GLN A 182 -8.32 -7.59 2.27
C GLN A 182 -8.46 -6.51 3.34
N MET A 183 -8.40 -6.90 4.61
CA MET A 183 -8.45 -5.95 5.71
C MET A 183 -7.17 -5.11 5.78
N PRO A 184 -7.26 -3.81 6.10
CA PRO A 184 -6.10 -3.00 6.41
C PRO A 184 -5.37 -3.58 7.62
N ASN A 185 -4.04 -3.64 7.56
CA ASN A 185 -3.25 -4.13 8.68
C ASN A 185 -3.34 -3.16 9.88
N PRO A 186 -3.24 -3.66 11.13
CA PRO A 186 -3.54 -2.88 12.33
C PRO A 186 -2.46 -1.83 12.68
N TYR A 187 -1.35 -1.80 11.94
CA TYR A 187 -0.22 -0.91 12.21
C TYR A 187 -0.26 0.38 11.37
N ILE A 188 -1.32 0.59 10.59
CA ILE A 188 -1.56 1.82 9.83
C ILE A 188 -2.08 2.90 10.77
N THR A 189 -1.56 4.13 10.64
CA THR A 189 -2.09 5.27 11.38
C THR A 189 -3.53 5.55 10.94
N PRO A 190 -4.53 5.64 11.84
CA PRO A 190 -5.94 5.76 11.46
C PRO A 190 -6.22 6.90 10.48
N GLU A 191 -5.62 8.08 10.69
CA GLU A 191 -5.76 9.26 9.84
C GLU A 191 -5.03 9.13 8.49
N LEU A 192 -4.30 8.04 8.26
CA LEU A 192 -3.55 7.73 7.04
C LEU A 192 -3.88 6.33 6.46
N ASN A 193 -5.01 5.76 6.86
CA ASN A 193 -5.63 4.61 6.21
C ASN A 193 -6.52 5.04 5.05
N PHE A 194 -6.15 4.71 3.82
CA PHE A 194 -6.88 5.08 2.60
C PHE A 194 -7.38 3.83 1.89
N GLU A 195 -8.59 3.88 1.34
CA GLU A 195 -9.13 2.82 0.49
C GLU A 195 -9.49 3.40 -0.88
N PHE A 196 -8.86 2.87 -1.93
CA PHE A 196 -9.09 3.29 -3.31
C PHE A 196 -9.99 2.29 -4.03
N HIS A 197 -10.82 2.78 -4.95
CA HIS A 197 -11.51 1.95 -5.93
C HIS A 197 -10.71 1.88 -7.25
N TYR A 198 -10.07 2.97 -7.65
CA TYR A 198 -9.34 3.03 -8.91
C TYR A 198 -7.84 2.73 -8.73
N PHE A 199 -7.37 1.63 -9.32
CA PHE A 199 -5.95 1.26 -9.30
C PHE A 199 -5.01 2.39 -9.72
N PHE A 200 -5.31 3.08 -10.82
CA PHE A 200 -4.44 4.15 -11.31
C PHE A 200 -4.33 5.33 -10.32
N MET A 201 -5.36 5.58 -9.51
CA MET A 201 -5.31 6.64 -8.51
C MET A 201 -4.45 6.22 -7.32
N ARG A 202 -4.59 4.98 -6.87
CA ARG A 202 -3.68 4.39 -5.88
C ARG A 202 -2.21 4.45 -6.33
N LYS A 203 -1.95 4.07 -7.58
CA LYS A 203 -0.59 4.11 -8.15
C LYS A 203 -0.03 5.53 -8.23
N TYR A 204 -0.86 6.50 -8.61
CA TYR A 204 -0.51 7.91 -8.55
C TYR A 204 -0.04 8.31 -7.15
N TRP A 205 -0.76 7.91 -6.10
CA TRP A 205 -0.41 8.24 -4.72
C TRP A 205 0.86 7.55 -4.22
N PHE A 206 1.16 6.34 -4.69
CA PHE A 206 2.48 5.74 -4.46
C PHE A 206 3.60 6.57 -5.08
N ALA A 207 3.43 7.09 -6.30
CA ALA A 207 4.48 7.82 -6.99
C ALA A 207 4.64 9.27 -6.52
N TYR A 208 3.54 9.97 -6.18
CA TYR A 208 3.53 11.42 -6.02
C TYR A 208 4.40 11.94 -4.88
N LEU A 209 4.35 11.29 -3.71
CA LEU A 209 5.13 11.65 -2.52
C LEU A 209 6.42 10.83 -2.36
N ALA A 210 6.60 9.77 -3.15
CA ALA A 210 7.74 8.88 -3.00
C ALA A 210 9.08 9.57 -3.28
N LYS A 211 10.03 9.26 -2.40
CA LYS A 211 11.45 9.60 -2.55
C LYS A 211 12.32 8.36 -2.68
N ALA A 212 11.85 7.25 -2.14
CA ALA A 212 12.46 5.96 -2.34
C ALA A 212 11.40 4.87 -2.46
N LEU A 213 11.83 3.80 -3.12
CA LEU A 213 11.11 2.57 -3.30
C LEU A 213 11.96 1.42 -2.77
N VAL A 214 11.36 0.57 -1.94
CA VAL A 214 11.97 -0.67 -1.48
C VAL A 214 11.10 -1.83 -1.93
N VAL A 215 11.67 -2.73 -2.73
CA VAL A 215 10.97 -3.86 -3.33
C VAL A 215 11.49 -5.16 -2.75
N PHE A 216 10.74 -5.73 -1.82
CA PHE A 216 10.96 -7.08 -1.31
C PHE A 216 10.34 -8.12 -2.24
N PRO A 217 10.76 -9.39 -2.16
CA PRO A 217 10.19 -10.47 -2.96
C PRO A 217 8.66 -10.51 -2.92
N GLY A 218 8.06 -10.74 -4.09
CA GLY A 218 6.63 -10.55 -4.29
C GLY A 218 6.12 -11.09 -5.62
N GLY A 219 4.80 -10.99 -5.81
CA GLY A 219 4.11 -11.51 -7.00
C GLY A 219 3.82 -10.44 -8.04
N PHE A 220 2.73 -10.63 -8.80
CA PHE A 220 2.35 -9.75 -9.90
C PHE A 220 2.11 -8.29 -9.49
N GLY A 221 1.46 -8.03 -8.34
CA GLY A 221 1.27 -6.66 -7.86
C GLY A 221 2.60 -5.94 -7.60
N THR A 222 3.55 -6.62 -6.96
CA THR A 222 4.90 -6.11 -6.72
C THR A 222 5.65 -5.83 -8.02
N LEU A 223 5.57 -6.74 -8.99
CA LEU A 223 6.18 -6.56 -10.32
C LEU A 223 5.57 -5.36 -11.06
N ASP A 224 4.24 -5.24 -11.05
CA ASP A 224 3.50 -4.15 -11.69
C ASP A 224 3.93 -2.78 -11.15
N GLU A 225 3.94 -2.62 -9.82
CA GLU A 225 4.33 -1.37 -9.18
C GLU A 225 5.83 -1.07 -9.33
N MET A 226 6.69 -2.09 -9.25
CA MET A 226 8.14 -1.95 -9.46
C MET A 226 8.45 -1.43 -10.87
N PHE A 227 7.93 -2.09 -11.91
CA PHE A 227 8.21 -1.70 -13.29
C PHE A 227 7.58 -0.34 -13.63
N GLU A 228 6.39 -0.03 -13.11
CA GLU A 228 5.80 1.28 -13.31
C GLU A 228 6.68 2.41 -12.77
N LEU A 229 7.20 2.28 -11.54
CA LEU A 229 8.09 3.29 -10.96
C LEU A 229 9.45 3.37 -11.67
N ILE A 230 10.04 2.24 -12.07
CA ILE A 230 11.28 2.23 -12.86
C ILE A 230 11.06 2.93 -14.21
N THR A 231 9.96 2.66 -14.91
CA THR A 231 9.63 3.33 -16.18
C THR A 231 9.41 4.83 -15.98
N LEU A 232 8.74 5.25 -14.91
CA LEU A 232 8.55 6.68 -14.59
C LEU A 232 9.90 7.39 -14.29
N ALA A 233 10.84 6.69 -13.65
CA ALA A 233 12.19 7.19 -13.41
C ALA A 233 13.01 7.28 -14.70
N GLN A 234 12.99 6.21 -15.51
CA GLN A 234 13.67 6.13 -16.81
C GLN A 234 13.22 7.26 -17.76
N THR A 235 11.92 7.51 -17.83
CA THR A 235 11.31 8.51 -18.72
C THR A 235 11.35 9.94 -18.15
N ARG A 236 11.91 10.14 -16.95
CA ARG A 236 11.96 11.43 -16.23
C ARG A 236 10.59 12.09 -16.07
N LYS A 237 9.55 11.28 -15.91
CA LYS A 237 8.18 11.75 -15.63
C LYS A 237 7.97 12.05 -14.16
N LEU A 238 8.89 11.61 -13.31
CA LEU A 238 8.98 12.04 -11.92
C LEU A 238 9.77 13.34 -11.85
N ALA A 239 9.18 14.36 -11.22
CA ALA A 239 9.86 15.64 -10.98
C ALA A 239 11.08 15.52 -10.05
N LYS A 240 11.22 14.38 -9.37
CA LYS A 240 12.23 14.10 -8.35
C LYS A 240 12.94 12.79 -8.73
N ARG A 241 14.24 12.70 -8.45
CA ARG A 241 14.94 11.41 -8.46
C ARG A 241 14.33 10.51 -7.38
N ILE A 242 14.10 9.23 -7.69
CA ILE A 242 13.67 8.23 -6.72
C ILE A 242 14.81 7.24 -6.53
N THR A 243 15.14 6.93 -5.27
CA THR A 243 16.07 5.84 -4.93
C THR A 243 15.32 4.51 -4.94
N VAL A 244 15.68 3.58 -5.82
CA VAL A 244 15.04 2.26 -5.89
C VAL A 244 15.98 1.19 -5.36
N ILE A 245 15.55 0.49 -4.31
CA ILE A 245 16.23 -0.65 -3.71
C ILE A 245 15.42 -1.92 -3.99
N ILE A 246 16.09 -2.91 -4.57
CA ILE A 246 15.57 -4.26 -4.79
C ILE A 246 16.19 -5.17 -3.72
N TYR A 247 15.36 -5.65 -2.79
CA TYR A 247 15.80 -6.45 -1.66
C TYR A 247 15.69 -7.94 -1.97
N GLY A 248 16.73 -8.73 -1.64
CA GLY A 248 16.77 -10.17 -1.91
C GLY A 248 17.23 -10.45 -3.33
N SER A 249 18.50 -10.15 -3.62
CA SER A 249 19.06 -10.20 -4.97
C SER A 249 19.01 -11.60 -5.59
N SER A 250 19.18 -12.66 -4.78
CA SER A 250 19.06 -14.05 -5.22
C SER A 250 17.67 -14.34 -5.81
N TYR A 251 16.61 -13.96 -5.08
CA TYR A 251 15.23 -14.11 -5.53
C TYR A 251 15.02 -13.37 -6.85
N TRP A 252 15.31 -12.06 -6.89
CA TRP A 252 15.00 -11.24 -8.06
C TRP A 252 15.78 -11.60 -9.31
N LYS A 253 17.06 -11.99 -9.19
CA LYS A 253 17.87 -12.43 -10.33
C LYS A 253 17.36 -13.76 -10.95
N SER A 254 16.65 -14.57 -10.17
CA SER A 254 15.97 -15.77 -10.69
C SER A 254 14.62 -15.46 -11.36
N VAL A 255 13.95 -14.37 -10.96
CA VAL A 255 12.65 -13.96 -11.51
C VAL A 255 12.81 -13.09 -12.77
N ILE A 256 13.76 -12.16 -12.76
CA ILE A 256 14.01 -11.22 -13.86
C ILE A 256 15.51 -11.09 -14.16
N ASN A 257 15.84 -10.97 -15.44
CA ASN A 257 17.21 -10.76 -15.91
C ASN A 257 17.34 -9.40 -16.62
N LEU A 258 17.64 -8.36 -15.85
CA LEU A 258 17.78 -7.00 -16.36
C LEU A 258 18.99 -6.85 -17.30
N ASP A 259 20.08 -7.58 -17.03
CA ASP A 259 21.27 -7.59 -17.89
C ASP A 259 20.94 -8.11 -19.29
N LEU A 260 20.09 -9.14 -19.38
CA LEU A 260 19.62 -9.65 -20.66
C LEU A 260 18.77 -8.62 -21.41
N LEU A 261 17.91 -7.86 -20.73
CA LEU A 261 17.15 -6.78 -21.36
C LEU A 261 18.09 -5.72 -21.96
N ALA A 262 19.14 -5.33 -21.22
CA ALA A 262 20.14 -4.40 -21.72
C ALA A 262 20.93 -4.98 -22.89
N ALA A 263 21.41 -6.23 -22.77
CA ALA A 263 22.18 -6.91 -23.80
C ALA A 263 21.40 -7.15 -25.11
N LYS A 264 20.07 -7.28 -25.02
CA LYS A 264 19.17 -7.40 -26.19
C LYS A 264 18.65 -6.06 -26.70
N GLY A 265 19.04 -4.94 -26.07
CA GLY A 265 18.64 -3.59 -26.50
C GLY A 265 17.20 -3.21 -26.15
N ALA A 266 16.54 -3.92 -25.23
CA ALA A 266 15.21 -3.57 -24.74
C ALA A 266 15.25 -2.38 -23.75
N ILE A 267 16.38 -2.18 -23.07
CA ILE A 267 16.70 -1.01 -22.24
C ILE A 267 18.12 -0.54 -22.52
N ALA A 268 18.45 0.70 -22.16
CA ALA A 268 19.84 1.16 -22.23
C ALA A 268 20.66 0.58 -21.08
N VAL A 269 21.97 0.38 -21.28
CA VAL A 269 22.87 -0.15 -20.22
C VAL A 269 22.84 0.73 -18.96
N LYS A 270 22.77 2.06 -19.12
CA LYS A 270 22.64 3.02 -18.01
C LYS A 270 21.34 2.86 -17.20
N ASP A 271 20.30 2.24 -17.77
CA ASP A 271 19.02 2.06 -17.07
C ASP A 271 19.16 1.02 -15.95
N LEU A 272 20.21 0.18 -15.98
CA LEU A 272 20.57 -0.71 -14.88
C LEU A 272 20.95 0.07 -13.60
N GLU A 273 21.41 1.32 -13.73
CA GLU A 273 21.74 2.19 -12.60
C GLU A 273 20.49 2.78 -11.91
N LEU A 274 19.29 2.58 -12.46
CA LEU A 274 18.04 3.03 -11.85
C LEU A 274 17.69 2.23 -10.59
N VAL A 275 18.26 1.03 -10.44
CA VAL A 275 18.00 0.12 -9.32
C VAL A 275 19.30 -0.27 -8.61
N GLN A 276 19.21 -0.47 -7.30
CA GLN A 276 20.31 -0.98 -6.49
C GLN A 276 19.84 -2.24 -5.75
N PHE A 277 20.69 -3.24 -5.63
CA PHE A 277 20.37 -4.47 -4.92
C PHE A 277 20.92 -4.43 -3.49
N ALA A 278 20.14 -4.94 -2.53
CA ALA A 278 20.58 -5.15 -1.16
C ALA A 278 20.09 -6.51 -0.64
N ASP A 279 20.87 -7.12 0.24
CA ASP A 279 20.60 -8.45 0.80
C ASP A 279 20.51 -8.44 2.33
N THR A 280 20.76 -7.30 2.99
CA THR A 280 20.56 -7.12 4.44
C THR A 280 19.86 -5.79 4.77
N PRO A 281 19.14 -5.66 5.90
CA PRO A 281 18.48 -4.42 6.28
C PRO A 281 19.48 -3.27 6.46
N GLU A 282 20.67 -3.52 7.01
CA GLU A 282 21.70 -2.50 7.23
C GLU A 282 22.24 -1.95 5.90
N GLN A 283 22.48 -2.84 4.93
CA GLN A 283 22.94 -2.46 3.61
C GLN A 283 21.88 -1.61 2.89
N ALA A 284 20.63 -2.09 2.87
CA ALA A 284 19.51 -1.38 2.27
C ALA A 284 19.31 -0.01 2.93
N PHE A 285 19.37 0.06 4.25
CA PHE A 285 19.25 1.31 5.00
C PHE A 285 20.37 2.29 4.67
N ALA A 286 21.63 1.84 4.56
CA ALA A 286 22.75 2.69 4.18
C ALA A 286 22.55 3.31 2.78
N MET A 287 22.11 2.50 1.81
CA MET A 287 21.80 2.95 0.45
C MET A 287 20.63 3.95 0.43
N LEU A 288 19.55 3.65 1.15
CA LEU A 288 18.40 4.55 1.29
C LEU A 288 18.80 5.87 1.91
N LYS A 289 19.52 5.84 3.04
CA LYS A 289 19.96 7.04 3.74
C LYS A 289 20.83 7.91 2.85
N ALA A 290 21.76 7.32 2.09
CA ALA A 290 22.59 8.04 1.14
C ALA A 290 21.75 8.73 0.04
N GLY A 291 20.86 7.98 -0.62
CA GLY A 291 20.00 8.53 -1.69
C GLY A 291 19.01 9.57 -1.20
N LEU A 292 18.38 9.34 -0.05
CA LEU A 292 17.41 10.25 0.56
C LEU A 292 18.07 11.53 1.09
N SER A 293 19.33 11.48 1.50
CA SER A 293 20.09 12.66 1.94
C SER A 293 20.27 13.69 0.82
N GLU A 294 20.32 13.28 -0.46
CA GLU A 294 20.31 14.21 -1.60
C GLU A 294 19.06 15.11 -1.58
N HIS A 295 17.92 14.60 -1.09
CA HIS A 295 16.68 15.37 -0.96
C HIS A 295 16.61 16.27 0.28
N LEU A 296 17.64 16.24 1.13
CA LEU A 296 17.79 17.15 2.26
C LEU A 296 18.57 18.41 1.85
N ILE A 297 19.36 18.34 0.78
CA ILE A 297 20.23 19.42 0.31
C ILE A 297 19.44 20.37 -0.60
N GLY A 298 19.46 21.67 -0.31
CA GLY A 298 19.03 22.72 -1.25
C GLY A 298 17.54 23.07 -1.28
N LYS A 299 16.72 22.63 -0.32
CA LYS A 299 15.38 23.23 -0.15
C LYS A 299 15.51 24.54 0.64
N PRO A 300 15.02 25.70 0.13
CA PRO A 300 14.76 26.84 0.99
C PRO A 300 13.80 26.39 2.10
N ALA A 301 13.86 27.03 3.27
CA ALA A 301 12.88 26.83 4.33
C ALA A 301 11.49 26.85 3.68
N ALA A 302 10.76 25.73 3.76
CA ALA A 302 9.43 25.63 3.18
C ALA A 302 8.59 26.83 3.64
N GLU A 303 7.67 27.30 2.79
CA GLU A 303 6.65 28.29 3.20
C GLU A 303 6.18 27.97 4.62
N PRO A 304 6.08 28.97 5.50
CA PRO A 304 5.80 28.74 6.91
C PRO A 304 4.61 27.80 7.01
N VAL A 305 4.87 26.61 7.56
CA VAL A 305 3.82 25.64 7.84
C VAL A 305 2.85 26.37 8.78
N PRO A 306 1.57 26.55 8.41
CA PRO A 306 0.60 27.13 9.32
C PRO A 306 0.71 26.40 10.67
N GLU A 307 0.76 27.16 11.77
CA GLU A 307 0.97 26.58 13.10
C GLU A 307 -0.13 25.57 13.46
N GLU A 308 -1.30 25.77 12.86
CA GLU A 308 -2.48 24.93 13.00
C GLU A 308 -2.47 23.80 11.95
N PRO A 309 -2.92 22.58 12.31
CA PRO A 309 -3.22 21.55 11.31
C PRO A 309 -4.19 22.10 10.26
N ALA A 310 -4.18 21.54 9.04
CA ALA A 310 -5.19 21.92 8.06
C ALA A 310 -6.58 21.69 8.69
N PRO A 311 -7.49 22.68 8.61
CA PRO A 311 -8.79 22.57 9.25
C PRO A 311 -9.48 21.26 8.85
N SER A 312 -10.14 20.62 9.80
CA SER A 312 -10.98 19.45 9.56
C SER A 312 -12.00 19.75 8.46
N ALA A 313 -12.60 18.72 7.85
CA ALA A 313 -13.69 18.93 6.90
C ALA A 313 -14.77 19.87 7.47
N GLN A 314 -15.04 19.77 8.77
CA GLN A 314 -16.00 20.59 9.49
C GLN A 314 -15.54 22.06 9.67
N GLU A 315 -14.25 22.31 9.76
CA GLU A 315 -13.67 23.66 9.85
C GLU A 315 -13.48 24.31 8.47
N ILE A 316 -13.23 23.51 7.41
CA ILE A 316 -13.17 23.99 6.01
C ILE A 316 -14.56 24.36 5.49
N LEU A 317 -15.59 23.62 5.87
CA LEU A 317 -16.97 23.88 5.45
C LEU A 317 -17.56 25.15 6.08
N GLY A 318 -16.89 25.77 7.06
CA GLY A 318 -17.34 26.96 7.77
C GLY A 318 -18.65 26.74 8.56
N PRO A 319 -19.16 27.76 9.26
CA PRO A 319 -20.43 27.66 9.99
C PRO A 319 -21.69 27.58 9.10
N ASP A 320 -21.59 27.70 7.77
CA ASP A 320 -22.74 28.03 6.91
C ASP A 320 -22.83 27.21 5.59
N ILE A 321 -22.75 25.89 5.67
CA ILE A 321 -23.72 25.10 4.90
C ILE A 321 -24.81 24.74 5.90
N ALA A 322 -25.85 25.57 5.97
CA ALA A 322 -27.05 25.20 6.69
C ALA A 322 -27.44 23.79 6.22
N ARG A 323 -27.48 22.82 7.13
CA ARG A 323 -28.05 21.51 6.82
C ARG A 323 -29.45 21.80 6.29
N THR A 324 -29.71 21.47 5.04
CA THR A 324 -31.07 21.47 4.51
C THR A 324 -31.82 20.40 5.29
N LEU A 325 -32.45 20.78 6.40
CA LEU A 325 -33.26 19.87 7.19
C LEU A 325 -34.39 19.35 6.28
N PRO A 326 -34.75 18.05 6.38
CA PRO A 326 -35.78 17.45 5.54
C PRO A 326 -37.09 18.25 5.56
#